data_AF-A0A6J4ILV5-F1
#
_entry.id   AF-A0A6J4ILV5-F1
#
_cell.length_a   1.000
_cell.length_b   1.000
_cell.length_c   1.000
_cell.angle_alpha   90.00
_cell.angle_beta   90.00
_cell.angle_gamma   90.00
#
_symmetry.space_group_name_H-M   'P 1'
#
loop_
_entity.id
_entity.type
_entity.pdbx_description
1 polymer ?
#
loop_
_entity_poly.entity_id
_entity_poly.type
_entity_poly.pdbx_seq_one_letter_code
_entity_poly.pdbx_strand_id
1 'polypeptide(L)' 'MWFELSDGRTLGVPLVWFPRLLRATPEQRAACRVSSRGLHWAELDEDISVAGLLAGHGDTTRPIPATA' A
#
# COMPACT_ATOMS: atom_id res chain seq x y z
N MET A 1 -0.21 -6.39 -8.59
CA MET A 1 -0.41 -6.77 -7.18
C MET A 1 -1.89 -6.99 -6.97
N TRP A 2 -2.25 -7.96 -6.14
CA TRP A 2 -3.63 -8.33 -5.86
C TRP A 2 -3.89 -8.20 -4.36
N PHE A 3 -5.04 -7.64 -4.01
CA PHE A 3 -5.54 -7.55 -2.64
C PHE A 3 -6.88 -8.25 -2.55
N GLU A 4 -7.01 -9.15 -1.59
CA GLU A 4 -8.29 -9.76 -1.23
C GLU A 4 -8.88 -8.99 -0.06
N LEU A 5 -10.07 -8.44 -0.26
CA LEU A 5 -10.81 -7.73 0.77
C LEU A 5 -11.69 -8.71 1.53
N SER A 6 -11.95 -8.42 2.80
CA SER A 6 -12.78 -9.24 3.68
C SER A 6 -14.24 -9.35 3.22
N ASP A 7 -14.68 -8.45 2.34
CA ASP A 7 -16.00 -8.50 1.69
C ASP A 7 -16.05 -9.41 0.45
N GLY A 8 -14.97 -10.15 0.16
CA GLY A 8 -14.87 -11.09 -0.94
C GLY A 8 -14.48 -10.47 -2.27
N ARG A 9 -14.23 -9.16 -2.34
CA ARG A 9 -13.72 -8.51 -3.55
C ARG A 9 -12.22 -8.72 -3.70
N THR A 10 -11.77 -8.84 -4.95
CA THR A 10 -10.34 -8.82 -5.30
C THR A 10 -10.03 -7.53 -6.04
N LEU A 11 -9.01 -6.81 -5.57
CA LEU A 11 -8.54 -5.56 -6.16
C LEU A 11 -7.16 -5.77 -6.81
N GLY A 12 -7.09 -5.54 -8.12
CA GLY A 12 -5.84 -5.57 -8.87
C GLY A 12 -5.27 -4.17 -9.04
N VAL A 13 -4.03 -3.95 -8.62
CA VAL A 13 -3.29 -2.70 -8.85
C VAL A 13 -1.92 -2.98 -9.49
N PRO A 14 -1.47 -2.18 -10.46
CA PRO A 14 -0.13 -2.30 -11.00
C PRO A 14 0.93 -2.06 -9.93
N LEU A 15 1.90 -2.99 -9.78
CA LEU A 15 2.98 -2.82 -8.80
C LEU A 15 3.86 -1.60 -9.11
N VAL A 16 3.93 -1.22 -10.40
CA VAL A 16 4.67 -0.04 -10.88
C VAL A 16 4.15 1.28 -10.29
N TRP A 17 2.94 1.31 -9.74
CA TRP A 17 2.42 2.49 -9.04
C TRP A 17 3.11 2.75 -7.69
N PHE A 18 3.84 1.76 -7.17
CA PHE A 18 4.51 1.84 -5.87
C PHE A 18 6.01 1.56 -6.06
N PRO A 19 6.82 2.57 -6.43
CA PRO A 19 8.24 2.37 -6.75
C PRO A 19 9.04 1.67 -5.64
N ARG A 20 8.68 1.91 -4.37
CA ARG A 20 9.29 1.25 -3.20
C ARG A 20 8.97 -0.25 -3.18
N LEU A 21 7.71 -0.63 -3.34
CA LEU A 21 7.30 -2.05 -3.42
C LEU A 21 7.78 -2.73 -4.71
N LEU A 22 7.92 -1.99 -5.82
CA LEU A 22 8.46 -2.52 -7.07
C LEU A 22 9.91 -2.99 -6.91
N ARG A 23 10.70 -2.31 -6.06
CA ARG A 23 12.11 -2.63 -5.80
C ARG A 23 12.31 -3.56 -4.59
N ALA A 24 11.24 -3.84 -3.85
CA ALA A 24 11.29 -4.66 -2.64
C ALA A 24 11.45 -6.15 -2.94
N THR A 25 12.15 -6.86 -2.05
CA THR A 25 12.24 -8.32 -2.13
C THR A 25 10.87 -8.97 -1.87
N PRO A 26 10.67 -10.24 -2.25
CA PRO A 26 9.45 -10.97 -1.90
C PRO A 26 9.18 -10.99 -0.38
N GLU A 27 10.22 -11.13 0.43
CA GLU A 27 10.12 -11.16 1.90
C GLU A 27 9.66 -9.80 2.45
N GLN A 28 10.25 -8.71 1.95
CA GLN A 28 9.84 -7.35 2.31
C GLN A 28 8.39 -7.08 1.90
N ARG A 29 7.96 -7.52 0.72
CA ARG A 29 6.56 -7.38 0.26
C ARG A 29 5.60 -8.21 1.10
N ALA A 30 6.02 -9.37 1.59
CA ALA A 30 5.21 -10.20 2.47
C ALA A 30 5.10 -9.63 3.90
N ALA A 31 6.03 -8.79 4.34
CA ALA A 31 6.04 -8.13 5.65
C ALA A 31 5.04 -6.96 5.77
N CYS A 32 3.87 -7.09 5.15
CA CYS A 32 2.78 -6.13 5.21
C CYS A 32 2.01 -6.23 6.54
N ARG A 33 1.67 -5.10 7.16
CA ARG A 33 0.71 -5.02 8.27
C ARG A 33 -0.58 -4.36 7.82
N VAL A 34 -1.71 -4.98 8.15
CA VAL A 34 -3.04 -4.43 7.90
C VAL A 34 -3.48 -3.59 9.10
N SER A 35 -3.96 -2.38 8.84
CA SER A 35 -4.54 -1.48 9.84
C SER A 35 -5.93 -1.00 9.41
N SER A 36 -6.65 -0.33 10.30
CA SER A 36 -7.94 0.30 9.98
C SER A 36 -7.84 1.41 8.92
N ARG A 37 -6.64 1.91 8.61
CA ARG A 37 -6.40 2.99 7.63
C ARG A 37 -5.85 2.49 6.29
N GLY A 38 -5.38 1.25 6.23
CA GLY A 38 -4.73 0.70 5.05
C GLY A 38 -3.63 -0.32 5.36
N LEU A 39 -2.72 -0.48 4.41
CA LEU A 39 -1.61 -1.42 4.42
C LEU A 39 -0.31 -0.69 4.67
N HIS A 40 0.54 -1.22 5.55
CA HIS A 40 1.78 -0.59 5.95
C HIS A 40 2.96 -1.58 5.85
N TRP A 41 4.05 -1.14 5.22
CA TRP A 41 5.33 -1.85 5.18
C TRP A 41 6.39 -1.03 5.93
N ALA A 42 6.65 -1.42 7.17
CA ALA A 42 7.54 -0.67 8.06
C ALA A 42 8.98 -0.58 7.52
N GLU A 43 9.51 -1.66 6.95
CA GLU A 43 10.88 -1.69 6.41
C GLU A 43 11.04 -0.83 5.15
N LEU A 44 9.95 -0.68 4.38
CA LEU A 44 9.94 0.08 3.14
C LEU A 44 9.49 1.54 3.34
N ASP A 45 9.02 1.87 4.56
CA ASP A 45 8.37 3.15 4.88
C ASP A 45 7.24 3.48 3.89
N GLU A 46 6.46 2.45 3.55
CA GLU A 46 5.40 2.54 2.53
C GLU A 46 4.02 2.32 3.16
N ASP A 47 3.08 3.21 2.83
CA ASP A 47 1.70 3.19 3.28
C ASP A 47 0.73 3.26 2.10
N ILE A 48 -0.16 2.27 1.99
CA ILE A 48 -1.19 2.22 0.95
C ILE A 48 -2.58 2.29 1.58
N SER A 49 -3.35 3.31 1.21
CA SER A 49 -4.76 3.41 1.62
C SER A 49 -5.67 2.57 0.75
N VAL A 50 -6.34 1.58 1.34
CA VAL A 50 -7.37 0.77 0.64
C VAL A 50 -8.51 1.65 0.14
N ALA A 51 -8.92 2.66 0.92
CA ALA A 51 -9.94 3.61 0.49
C ALA A 51 -9.48 4.45 -0.70
N GLY A 52 -8.21 4.88 -0.72
CA GLY A 52 -7.60 5.56 -1.87
C GLY A 52 -7.63 4.70 -3.13
N LEU A 53 -7.26 3.42 -3.01
CA LEU A 53 -7.30 2.49 -4.15
C LEU A 53 -8.73 2.27 -4.66
N LEU A 54 -9.70 2.11 -3.76
CA LEU A 54 -11.12 1.93 -4.13
C LEU A 54 -11.71 3.18 -4.81
N ALA A 55 -11.20 4.37 -4.47
CA ALA A 55 -11.58 5.62 -5.13
C ALA A 55 -10.86 5.85 -6.47
N GLY A 56 -9.97 4.95 -6.89
CA GLY A 56 -9.17 5.11 -8.11
C GLY A 56 -8.00 6.10 -7.98
N HIS A 57 -7.69 6.53 -6.76
CA HIS A 57 -6.48 7.29 -6.48
C HIS A 57 -5.32 6.29 -6.32
N GLY A 58 -4.46 6.21 -7.34
CA GLY A 58 -3.12 5.60 -7.18
C GLY A 58 -2.29 6.36 -6.13
N ASP A 59 -1.07 5.91 -5.86
CA ASP A 59 -0.17 6.41 -4.78
C ASP A 59 -0.40 7.89 -4.41
N THR A 60 -1.14 8.10 -3.32
CA THR A 60 -1.36 9.40 -2.68
C THR A 60 -0.62 9.46 -1.34
N THR A 61 0.59 8.90 -1.26
CA THR A 61 1.47 9.12 -0.11
C THR A 61 1.79 10.61 -0.05
N ARG A 62 0.92 11.38 0.62
CA ARG A 62 1.24 12.74 1.04
C ARG A 62 2.31 12.59 2.11
N PRO A 63 3.52 13.16 1.93
CA PRO A 63 4.45 13.23 3.04
C PRO A 63 3.74 13.96 4.18
N ILE A 64 3.64 13.31 5.33
CA ILE A 64 3.25 13.99 6.57
C ILE A 64 4.31 15.09 6.75
N PRO A 65 3.95 16.38 6.79
CA PRO A 65 4.94 17.41 7.09
C PRO A 65 5.51 17.07 8.46
N ALA A 66 6.82 16.85 8.54
CA ALA A 66 7.50 16.74 9.81
C ALA A 66 7.30 18.10 10.52
N THR A 67 6.42 18.13 11.50
CA THR A 67 6.23 19.29 12.36
C THR A 67 7.52 19.47 13.15
N ALA A 68 8.19 20.60 12.90
CA ALA A 68 9.36 21.09 13.63
C ALA A 68 9.01 21.50 15.06
#